data_AF-A0A9W7GQY2-F1
#
_entry.id   AF-A0A9W7GQY2-F1
#
_cell.length_a   1.000
_cell.length_b   1.000
_cell.length_c   1.000
_cell.angle_alpha   90.00
_cell.angle_beta   90.00
_cell.angle_gamma   90.00
#
_symmetry.space_group_name_H-M   'P 1'
#
loop_
_entity.id
_entity.type
_entity.pdbx_description
1 polymer ?
#
loop_
_entity_poly.entity_id
_entity_poly.type
_entity_poly.pdbx_seq_one_letter_code
_entity_poly.pdbx_strand_id
1 'polypeptide(L)'
;MCLNIPQDFKEDPDCDLSLVLLRMVEREEKQILPHKESVEMVNLGDENEKKEVKSRTCITGKTRRDLVELLLEFRDIFAWSYQDMSRLNTDVVVHKLPINEGYKPIQQKLQRMMTDILLKIKEEVKKQYDAGFLLEVKYLELVVNIVYVPKKDDKVPMCVDYRDLNKDILKDNFPLHHINTLVKMQRL
;
A
#
# COMPACT_ATOMS: atom_id res chain seq x y z
N MET A 1 -32.04 32.71 53.36
CA MET A 1 -31.96 34.15 53.08
C MET A 1 -31.19 34.34 51.80
N CYS A 2 -31.85 34.87 50.78
CA CYS A 2 -31.24 35.34 49.56
C CYS A 2 -30.36 36.56 49.84
N LEU A 3 -29.24 36.68 49.14
CA LEU A 3 -28.71 37.98 48.72
C LEU A 3 -28.24 37.86 47.27
N ASN A 4 -28.99 38.53 46.39
CA ASN A 4 -28.66 38.77 44.99
C ASN A 4 -27.65 39.91 44.88
N ILE A 5 -26.72 39.81 43.92
CA ILE A 5 -26.25 40.93 43.06
C ILE A 5 -25.84 40.29 41.70
N PRO A 6 -25.79 41.01 40.56
CA PRO A 6 -26.82 41.07 39.53
C PRO A 6 -26.42 40.43 38.17
N GLN A 7 -27.42 40.22 37.31
CA GLN A 7 -27.28 39.91 35.88
C GLN A 7 -26.47 40.99 35.15
N ASP A 8 -25.52 40.61 34.29
CA ASP A 8 -25.53 40.92 32.85
C ASP A 8 -24.34 40.21 32.15
N PHE A 9 -24.45 38.91 31.90
CA PHE A 9 -23.69 38.30 30.81
C PHE A 9 -24.65 38.28 29.63
N LYS A 10 -24.50 39.27 28.77
CA LYS A 10 -25.19 39.32 27.48
C LYS A 10 -24.96 38.00 26.76
N GLU A 11 -26.04 37.30 26.47
CA GLU A 11 -26.04 36.24 25.46
C GLU A 11 -25.61 36.89 24.15
N ASP A 12 -24.38 36.59 23.74
CA ASP A 12 -23.85 36.94 22.44
C ASP A 12 -24.61 36.10 21.39
N PRO A 13 -25.37 36.71 20.46
CA PRO A 13 -26.28 36.00 19.57
C PRO A 13 -25.57 35.44 18.32
N ASP A 14 -24.29 35.11 18.43
CA ASP A 14 -23.49 34.59 17.31
C ASP A 14 -23.00 33.15 17.58
N CYS A 15 -23.95 32.28 17.93
CA CYS A 15 -23.75 30.82 17.95
C CYS A 15 -23.85 30.20 16.55
N ASP A 16 -23.38 30.87 15.49
CA ASP A 16 -23.24 30.22 14.17
C ASP A 16 -22.03 29.25 14.15
N LEU A 17 -21.07 29.43 15.06
CA LEU A 17 -19.94 28.52 15.22
C LEU A 17 -20.36 27.11 15.66
N SER A 18 -21.40 27.01 16.51
CA SER A 18 -21.91 25.73 17.03
C SER A 18 -22.61 24.93 15.93
N LEU A 19 -23.43 25.58 15.09
CA LEU A 19 -24.13 24.94 13.98
C LEU A 19 -23.17 24.54 12.85
N VAL A 20 -22.13 25.33 12.59
CA VAL A 20 -21.05 24.98 11.66
C VAL A 20 -20.25 23.79 12.17
N LEU A 21 -19.84 23.78 13.44
CA LEU A 21 -19.13 22.65 14.04
C LEU A 21 -20.00 21.39 14.05
N LEU A 22 -21.30 21.50 14.36
CA LEU A 22 -22.24 20.38 14.32
C LEU A 22 -22.34 19.80 12.90
N ARG A 23 -22.45 20.66 11.87
CA ARG A 23 -22.44 20.25 10.46
C ARG A 23 -21.09 19.67 10.01
N MET A 24 -19.98 20.12 10.59
CA MET A 24 -18.65 19.56 10.33
C MET A 24 -18.50 18.17 10.95
N VAL A 25 -19.00 17.98 12.19
CA VAL A 25 -19.04 16.67 12.87
C VAL A 25 -19.97 15.71 12.13
N GLU A 26 -21.17 16.14 11.73
CA GLU A 26 -22.10 15.34 10.90
C GLU A 26 -21.50 14.98 9.52
N ARG A 27 -20.59 15.81 8.99
CA ARG A 27 -19.89 15.56 7.73
C ARG A 27 -18.66 14.65 7.91
N GLU A 28 -17.98 14.72 9.06
CA GLU A 28 -16.92 13.78 9.46
C GLU A 28 -17.48 12.40 9.83
N GLU A 29 -18.70 12.33 10.39
CA GLU A 29 -19.40 11.08 10.70
C GLU A 29 -19.93 10.35 9.47
N LYS A 30 -19.90 10.99 8.29
CA LYS A 30 -19.96 10.26 7.02
C LYS A 30 -18.65 9.52 6.83
N GLN A 31 -18.46 8.48 7.64
CA GLN A 31 -17.53 7.41 7.36
C GLN A 31 -17.76 7.03 5.90
N ILE A 32 -16.72 7.18 5.08
CA ILE A 32 -16.70 6.60 3.74
C ILE A 32 -16.73 5.09 3.97
N LEU A 33 -17.94 4.55 4.11
CA LEU A 33 -18.14 3.12 4.16
C LEU A 33 -17.66 2.58 2.82
N PRO A 34 -16.79 1.56 2.80
CA PRO A 34 -16.42 0.91 1.55
C PRO A 34 -17.72 0.48 0.86
N HIS A 35 -17.91 0.91 -0.38
CA HIS A 35 -19.07 0.51 -1.18
C HIS A 35 -19.11 -1.02 -1.22
N LYS A 36 -20.16 -1.59 -0.63
CA LYS A 36 -20.29 -3.04 -0.44
C LYS A 36 -20.78 -3.65 -1.75
N GLU A 37 -19.85 -3.85 -2.67
CA GLU A 37 -20.12 -4.48 -3.96
C GLU A 37 -20.32 -5.98 -3.77
N SER A 38 -21.40 -6.51 -4.34
CA SER A 38 -21.61 -7.95 -4.45
C SER A 38 -20.64 -8.51 -5.50
N VAL A 39 -19.75 -9.38 -5.04
CA VAL A 39 -18.69 -10.01 -5.84
C VAL A 39 -18.84 -11.53 -5.79
N GLU A 40 -18.42 -12.18 -6.87
CA GLU A 40 -18.34 -13.63 -6.99
C GLU A 40 -16.91 -14.05 -7.33
N MET A 41 -16.52 -15.24 -6.87
CA MET A 41 -15.20 -15.81 -7.09
C MET A 41 -15.20 -16.63 -8.37
N VAL A 42 -14.28 -16.34 -9.29
CA VAL A 42 -14.02 -17.12 -10.51
C VAL A 42 -12.65 -17.75 -10.37
N ASN A 43 -12.56 -19.07 -10.52
CA ASN A 43 -11.28 -19.77 -10.56
C ASN A 43 -10.76 -19.83 -12.02
N LEU A 44 -9.54 -19.34 -12.24
CA LEU A 44 -8.83 -19.35 -13.52
C LEU A 44 -7.77 -20.47 -13.60
N GLY A 45 -7.59 -21.22 -12.52
CA GLY A 45 -6.66 -22.34 -12.41
C GLY A 45 -7.38 -23.68 -12.35
N ASP A 46 -6.63 -24.72 -12.00
CA ASP A 46 -7.14 -26.10 -11.92
C ASP A 46 -7.65 -26.42 -10.50
N GLU A 47 -8.14 -27.65 -10.28
CA GLU A 47 -8.60 -28.09 -8.95
C GLU A 47 -7.47 -28.13 -7.91
N ASN A 48 -6.23 -28.38 -8.37
CA ASN A 48 -5.04 -28.48 -7.53
C ASN A 48 -4.42 -27.10 -7.20
N GLU A 49 -4.52 -26.14 -8.12
CA GLU A 49 -3.92 -24.81 -8.00
C GLU A 49 -4.96 -23.74 -8.34
N LYS A 50 -5.72 -23.33 -7.31
CA LYS A 50 -6.79 -22.34 -7.46
C LYS A 50 -6.22 -20.94 -7.67
N LYS A 51 -6.67 -20.28 -8.74
CA LYS A 51 -6.30 -18.92 -9.13
C LYS A 51 -7.54 -18.05 -9.17
N GLU A 52 -7.94 -17.53 -8.01
CA GLU A 52 -9.25 -16.92 -7.83
C GLU A 52 -9.27 -15.41 -8.07
N VAL A 53 -10.23 -14.94 -8.88
CA VAL A 53 -10.47 -13.53 -9.16
C VAL A 53 -11.88 -13.14 -8.72
N LYS A 54 -12.02 -11.95 -8.14
CA LYS A 54 -13.31 -11.37 -7.77
C LYS A 54 -13.91 -10.63 -8.97
N SER A 55 -15.05 -11.11 -9.46
CA SER A 55 -15.85 -10.42 -10.47
C SER A 55 -17.13 -9.86 -9.85
N ARG A 56 -17.56 -8.67 -10.26
CA ARG A 56 -18.81 -8.08 -9.78
C ARG A 56 -20.01 -8.88 -10.30
N THR A 57 -21.06 -9.04 -9.49
CA THR A 57 -22.25 -9.83 -9.87
C THR A 57 -23.27 -9.06 -10.72
N CYS A 58 -23.17 -7.74 -10.85
CA CYS A 58 -24.11 -6.93 -11.64
C CYS A 58 -23.83 -6.92 -13.16
N ILE A 59 -23.02 -7.85 -13.66
CA ILE A 59 -22.65 -7.96 -15.08
C ILE A 59 -23.66 -8.85 -15.80
N THR A 60 -24.09 -8.46 -17.00
CA THR A 60 -24.98 -9.28 -17.85
C THR A 60 -24.34 -10.64 -18.16
N GLY A 61 -25.14 -11.71 -18.19
CA GLY A 61 -24.62 -13.07 -18.36
C GLY A 61 -23.78 -13.32 -19.62
N LYS A 62 -24.02 -12.61 -20.73
CA LYS A 62 -23.18 -12.66 -21.93
C LYS A 62 -21.80 -12.05 -21.68
N THR A 63 -21.76 -10.77 -21.28
CA THR A 63 -20.53 -10.04 -20.97
C THR A 63 -19.68 -10.74 -19.91
N ARG A 64 -20.32 -11.40 -18.94
CA ARG A 64 -19.61 -12.20 -17.96
C ARG A 64 -18.87 -13.37 -18.59
N ARG A 65 -19.50 -14.12 -19.50
CA ARG A 65 -18.84 -15.24 -20.19
C ARG A 65 -17.65 -14.75 -20.99
N ASP A 66 -17.86 -13.69 -21.77
CA ASP A 66 -16.82 -13.07 -22.58
C ASP A 66 -15.63 -12.59 -21.70
N LEU A 67 -15.91 -12.03 -20.53
CA LEU A 67 -14.88 -11.63 -19.55
C LEU A 67 -14.13 -12.84 -18.98
N VAL A 68 -14.82 -13.91 -18.60
CA VAL A 68 -14.17 -15.11 -18.06
C VAL A 68 -13.30 -15.79 -19.12
N GLU A 69 -13.77 -15.85 -20.36
CA GLU A 69 -13.00 -16.37 -21.50
C GLU A 69 -11.72 -15.56 -21.71
N LEU A 70 -11.82 -14.22 -21.69
CA LEU A 70 -10.67 -13.32 -21.76
C LEU A 70 -9.69 -13.53 -20.60
N LEU A 71 -10.19 -13.65 -19.37
CA LEU A 71 -9.33 -13.88 -18.20
C LEU A 71 -8.62 -15.24 -18.23
N LEU A 72 -9.25 -16.26 -18.81
CA LEU A 72 -8.65 -17.57 -19.03
C LEU A 72 -7.60 -17.52 -20.14
N GLU A 73 -7.85 -16.79 -21.22
CA GLU A 73 -6.91 -16.57 -22.33
C GLU A 73 -5.61 -15.92 -21.82
N PHE A 74 -5.73 -14.92 -20.94
CA PHE A 74 -4.61 -14.17 -20.39
C PHE A 74 -4.24 -14.55 -18.95
N ARG A 75 -4.46 -15.82 -18.57
CA ARG A 75 -4.22 -16.30 -17.19
C ARG A 75 -2.75 -16.19 -16.75
N ASP A 76 -1.83 -16.18 -17.71
CA ASP A 76 -0.38 -16.12 -17.55
C ASP A 76 0.16 -14.69 -17.32
N ILE A 77 -0.61 -13.65 -17.65
CA ILE A 77 -0.24 -12.25 -17.40
C ILE A 77 -0.30 -11.92 -15.90
N PHE A 78 -1.13 -12.64 -15.13
CA PHE A 78 -1.31 -12.39 -13.71
C PHE A 78 -0.20 -13.05 -12.87
N ALA A 79 0.26 -12.34 -11.85
CA ALA A 79 1.13 -12.90 -10.83
C ALA A 79 0.30 -13.49 -9.69
N TRP A 80 0.35 -14.82 -9.55
CA TRP A 80 -0.36 -15.56 -8.50
C TRP A 80 0.53 -15.80 -7.27
N SER A 81 1.83 -15.86 -7.52
CA SER A 81 2.91 -16.01 -6.55
C SER A 81 4.11 -15.15 -6.95
N TYR A 82 5.13 -15.10 -6.08
CA TYR A 82 6.39 -14.46 -6.45
C TYR A 82 7.14 -15.17 -7.57
N GLN A 83 6.87 -16.46 -7.82
CA GLN A 83 7.52 -17.20 -8.91
C GLN A 83 7.03 -16.76 -10.28
N ASP A 84 5.79 -16.25 -10.38
CA ASP A 84 5.23 -15.74 -11.64
C ASP A 84 5.80 -14.38 -12.02
N MET A 85 6.39 -13.66 -11.06
CA MET A 85 7.06 -12.37 -11.29
C MET A 85 8.50 -12.61 -11.73
N SER A 86 8.70 -13.00 -13.00
CA SER A 86 10.03 -13.19 -13.56
C SER A 86 10.86 -11.90 -13.41
N ARG A 87 12.05 -12.01 -12.80
CA ARG A 87 12.98 -10.87 -12.71
C ARG A 87 13.32 -10.39 -14.13
N LEU A 88 13.43 -9.08 -14.30
CA LEU A 88 14.00 -8.53 -15.53
C LEU A 88 15.46 -8.99 -15.65
N ASN A 89 15.87 -9.37 -16.87
CA ASN A 89 17.25 -9.75 -17.10
C ASN A 89 18.17 -8.56 -16.75
N THR A 90 19.16 -8.79 -15.89
CA THR A 90 20.15 -7.79 -15.50
C THR A 90 20.99 -7.30 -16.69
N ASP A 91 21.07 -8.07 -17.78
CA ASP A 91 21.73 -7.62 -19.01
C ASP A 91 20.95 -6.53 -19.75
N VAL A 92 19.64 -6.44 -19.50
CA VAL A 92 18.76 -5.46 -20.17
C VAL A 92 18.84 -4.11 -19.47
N VAL A 93 18.59 -4.08 -18.16
CA VAL A 93 18.67 -2.85 -17.35
C VAL A 93 19.12 -3.20 -15.93
N VAL A 94 20.13 -2.49 -15.43
CA VAL A 94 20.46 -2.41 -14.00
C VAL A 94 20.31 -0.98 -13.55
N HIS A 95 19.43 -0.74 -12.58
CA HIS A 95 19.34 0.56 -11.95
C HIS A 95 20.50 0.76 -10.98
N LYS A 96 21.25 1.84 -11.16
CA LYS A 96 22.30 2.27 -10.23
C LYS A 96 21.75 3.43 -9.41
N LEU A 97 21.78 3.30 -8.10
CA LEU A 97 21.45 4.38 -7.18
C LEU A 97 22.70 5.23 -6.95
N PRO A 98 22.76 6.47 -7.46
CA PRO A 98 23.86 7.36 -7.18
C PRO A 98 23.78 7.86 -5.73
N ILE A 99 24.84 7.61 -4.96
CA ILE A 99 24.97 8.02 -3.56
C ILE A 99 26.00 9.15 -3.48
N ASN A 100 25.78 10.13 -2.60
CA ASN A 100 26.73 11.22 -2.34
C ASN A 100 28.11 10.68 -1.96
N GLU A 101 29.19 11.28 -2.50
CA GLU A 101 30.58 10.85 -2.26
C GLU A 101 31.01 10.88 -0.79
N GLY A 102 30.36 11.71 0.04
CA GLY A 102 30.62 11.79 1.48
C GLY A 102 29.82 10.81 2.34
N TYR A 103 29.01 9.95 1.74
CA TYR A 103 28.15 9.03 2.48
C TYR A 103 28.97 8.00 3.27
N LYS A 104 28.64 7.86 4.54
CA LYS A 104 29.18 6.81 5.40
C LYS A 104 28.11 5.74 5.61
N PRO A 105 28.33 4.50 5.16
CA PRO A 105 27.41 3.41 5.42
C PRO A 105 27.07 3.27 6.91
N ILE A 106 25.80 3.04 7.22
CA ILE A 106 25.30 2.91 8.59
C ILE A 106 24.91 1.45 8.83
N GLN A 107 25.45 0.84 9.87
CA GLN A 107 24.94 -0.43 10.38
C GLN A 107 23.87 -0.15 11.43
N GLN A 108 22.60 -0.18 11.02
CA GLN A 108 21.51 0.01 11.97
C GLN A 108 21.44 -1.18 12.93
N LYS A 109 21.22 -0.87 14.21
CA LYS A 109 20.98 -1.89 15.23
C LYS A 109 19.66 -2.60 14.95
N LEU A 110 19.69 -3.93 14.92
CA LEU A 110 18.51 -4.76 14.77
C LEU A 110 17.47 -4.44 15.85
N GLN A 111 16.25 -4.14 15.42
CA GLN A 111 15.12 -3.91 16.31
C GLN A 111 14.60 -5.22 16.91
N ARG A 112 14.26 -5.19 18.20
CA ARG A 112 13.58 -6.31 18.85
C ARG A 112 12.15 -6.36 18.35
N MET A 113 11.75 -7.53 17.83
CA MET A 113 10.39 -7.79 17.37
C MET A 113 9.78 -8.92 18.19
N MET A 114 8.44 -8.93 18.30
CA MET A 114 7.72 -10.05 18.87
C MET A 114 7.92 -11.31 18.02
N THR A 115 7.96 -12.48 18.68
CA THR A 115 8.22 -13.77 18.02
C THR A 115 7.26 -14.06 16.87
N ASP A 116 5.97 -13.80 17.07
CA ASP A 116 4.94 -14.05 16.04
C ASP A 116 5.16 -13.20 14.78
N ILE A 117 5.60 -11.96 14.97
CA ILE A 117 5.94 -11.04 13.88
C ILE A 117 7.19 -11.54 13.15
N LEU A 118 8.22 -11.96 13.89
CA LEU A 118 9.45 -12.47 13.32
C LEU A 118 9.23 -13.73 12.47
N LEU A 119 8.34 -14.63 12.91
CA LEU A 119 7.97 -15.83 12.16
C LEU A 119 7.33 -15.47 10.81
N LYS A 120 6.40 -14.52 10.80
CA LYS A 120 5.76 -14.02 9.56
C LYS A 120 6.78 -13.39 8.61
N ILE A 121 7.69 -12.55 9.14
CA ILE A 121 8.77 -11.94 8.34
C ILE A 121 9.67 -13.02 7.74
N LYS A 122 10.05 -14.03 8.53
CA LYS A 122 10.91 -15.12 8.05
C LYS A 122 10.26 -15.91 6.92
N GLU A 123 8.95 -16.19 7.02
CA GLU A 123 8.20 -16.86 5.97
C GLU A 123 8.18 -16.02 4.68
N GLU A 124 7.94 -14.71 4.81
CA GLU A 124 7.89 -13.79 3.67
C GLU A 124 9.26 -13.63 2.98
N VAL A 125 10.33 -13.44 3.76
CA VAL A 125 11.71 -13.39 3.26
C VAL A 125 12.07 -14.67 2.54
N LYS A 126 11.68 -15.83 3.08
CA LYS A 126 11.92 -17.12 2.43
C LYS A 126 11.23 -17.20 1.07
N LYS A 127 9.96 -16.80 0.97
CA LYS A 127 9.23 -16.79 -0.32
C LYS A 127 9.92 -15.92 -1.36
N GLN A 128 10.40 -14.74 -0.97
CA GLN A 128 11.13 -13.83 -1.88
C GLN A 128 12.52 -14.36 -2.25
N TYR A 129 13.20 -15.04 -1.32
CA TYR A 129 14.48 -15.71 -1.58
C TYR A 129 14.32 -16.88 -2.55
N ASP A 130 13.31 -17.74 -2.34
CA ASP A 130 13.02 -18.90 -3.20
C ASP A 130 12.59 -18.45 -4.61
N ALA A 131 11.94 -17.28 -4.74
CA ALA A 131 11.65 -16.64 -6.02
C ALA A 131 12.87 -15.93 -6.66
N GLY A 132 14.02 -15.90 -5.96
CA GLY A 132 15.26 -15.31 -6.43
C GLY A 132 15.32 -13.78 -6.32
N PHE A 133 14.37 -13.11 -5.66
CA PHE A 133 14.39 -11.65 -5.50
C PHE A 133 15.43 -11.16 -4.51
N LEU A 134 15.68 -11.97 -3.49
CA LEU A 134 16.70 -11.72 -2.48
C LEU A 134 17.91 -12.62 -2.75
N LEU A 135 19.09 -12.10 -2.43
CA LEU A 135 20.35 -12.81 -2.55
C LEU A 135 21.12 -12.64 -1.24
N GLU A 136 21.85 -13.68 -0.84
CA GLU A 136 22.72 -13.59 0.32
C GLU A 136 23.96 -12.77 -0.04
N VAL A 137 24.23 -11.72 0.75
CA VAL A 137 25.42 -10.88 0.60
C VAL A 137 26.23 -10.92 1.89
N LYS A 138 27.53 -11.16 1.76
CA LYS A 138 28.47 -11.22 2.89
C LYS A 138 29.16 -9.87 3.07
N TYR A 139 29.52 -9.55 4.32
CA TYR A 139 30.34 -8.39 4.68
C TYR A 139 29.73 -7.03 4.25
N LEU A 140 28.48 -6.78 4.61
CA LEU A 140 27.82 -5.51 4.31
C LEU A 140 28.25 -4.38 5.28
N GLU A 141 28.62 -3.24 4.70
CA GLU A 141 28.88 -2.00 5.45
C GLU A 141 27.58 -1.25 5.81
N LEU A 142 26.50 -1.49 5.07
CA LEU A 142 25.17 -0.92 5.29
C LEU A 142 24.20 -2.02 5.75
N VAL A 143 23.56 -1.82 6.89
CA VAL A 143 22.49 -2.69 7.39
C VAL A 143 21.28 -1.83 7.72
N VAL A 144 20.14 -2.17 7.13
CA VAL A 144 18.87 -1.46 7.32
C VAL A 144 17.86 -2.35 8.02
N ASN A 145 17.03 -1.75 8.88
CA ASN A 145 16.03 -2.47 9.65
C ASN A 145 14.80 -2.83 8.81
N ILE A 146 14.23 -4.00 9.11
CA ILE A 146 12.90 -4.40 8.64
C ILE A 146 11.87 -3.87 9.65
N VAL A 147 10.81 -3.25 9.15
CA VAL A 147 9.69 -2.69 9.90
C VAL A 147 8.44 -3.47 9.55
N TYR A 148 7.71 -3.87 10.58
CA TYR A 148 6.40 -4.48 10.46
C TYR A 148 5.31 -3.41 10.48
N VAL A 149 4.42 -3.39 9.49
CA VAL A 149 3.29 -2.45 9.43
C VAL A 149 1.98 -3.22 9.45
N PRO A 150 1.22 -3.22 10.57
CA PRO A 150 -0.06 -3.91 10.63
C PRO A 150 -1.08 -3.26 9.67
N LYS A 151 -1.71 -4.06 8.81
CA LYS A 151 -2.90 -3.65 8.04
C LYS A 151 -4.18 -4.22 8.66
N LYS A 152 -5.31 -3.59 8.33
CA LYS A 152 -6.65 -3.98 8.81
C LYS A 152 -7.06 -5.42 8.45
N ASP A 153 -6.51 -5.98 7.37
CA ASP A 153 -6.90 -7.29 6.83
C ASP A 153 -6.04 -8.45 7.34
N ASP A 154 -5.37 -8.30 8.50
CA ASP A 154 -4.35 -9.22 9.06
C ASP A 154 -3.17 -9.57 8.13
N LYS A 155 -3.15 -9.01 6.91
CA LYS A 155 -2.04 -9.08 5.97
C LYS A 155 -0.90 -8.22 6.48
N VAL A 156 0.29 -8.80 6.46
CA VAL A 156 1.50 -8.22 7.01
C VAL A 156 2.46 -7.90 5.87
N PRO A 157 2.50 -6.66 5.38
CA PRO A 157 3.64 -6.22 4.58
C PRO A 157 4.84 -6.02 5.51
N MET A 158 5.97 -6.67 5.19
CA MET A 158 7.27 -6.21 5.69
C MET A 158 7.69 -4.98 4.88
N CYS A 159 8.26 -4.00 5.55
CA CYS A 159 8.86 -2.83 4.93
C CYS A 159 10.33 -2.75 5.32
N VAL A 160 11.16 -2.17 4.47
CA VAL A 160 12.57 -1.88 4.81
C VAL A 160 12.70 -0.38 5.04
N ASP A 161 13.31 0.02 6.15
CA ASP A 161 13.48 1.43 6.51
C ASP A 161 14.70 2.03 5.81
N TYR A 162 14.48 2.56 4.61
CA TYR A 162 15.52 3.26 3.84
C TYR A 162 15.68 4.74 4.20
N ARG A 163 15.10 5.25 5.30
CA ARG A 163 15.13 6.69 5.59
C ARG A 163 16.55 7.26 5.67
N ASP A 164 17.50 6.52 6.23
CA ASP A 164 18.88 6.98 6.30
C ASP A 164 19.58 6.90 4.95
N LEU A 165 19.38 5.82 4.19
CA LEU A 165 19.91 5.70 2.82
C LEU A 165 19.35 6.78 1.88
N ASN A 166 18.05 7.05 1.96
CA ASN A 166 17.34 7.99 1.08
C ASN A 166 17.76 9.45 1.28
N LYS A 167 18.38 9.81 2.42
CA LYS A 167 18.91 11.16 2.64
C LYS A 167 20.13 11.44 1.76
N ASP A 168 20.86 10.40 1.40
CA ASP A 168 22.16 10.48 0.72
C ASP A 168 22.11 10.06 -0.76
N ILE A 169 20.96 9.56 -1.22
CA ILE A 169 20.71 9.32 -2.65
C ILE A 169 20.52 10.67 -3.36
N LEU A 170 21.18 10.85 -4.52
CA LEU A 170 20.96 12.02 -5.37
C LEU A 170 19.53 12.01 -5.89
N LYS A 171 18.84 13.14 -5.72
CA LYS A 171 17.44 13.28 -6.16
C LYS A 171 17.36 13.32 -7.68
N ASP A 172 16.38 12.59 -8.20
CA ASP A 172 16.01 12.67 -9.61
C ASP A 172 15.23 13.97 -9.89
N ASN A 173 15.54 14.60 -11.02
CA ASN A 173 14.89 15.82 -11.51
C ASN A 173 13.72 15.52 -12.47
N PHE A 174 13.39 14.24 -12.69
CA PHE A 174 12.28 13.81 -13.55
C PHE A 174 11.08 13.33 -12.70
N PRO A 175 10.25 14.24 -12.15
CA PRO A 175 9.07 13.83 -11.41
C PRO A 175 8.06 13.15 -12.34
N LEU A 176 7.39 12.11 -11.82
CA LEU A 176 6.23 11.54 -12.50
C LEU A 176 5.18 12.63 -12.74
N HIS A 177 4.62 12.65 -13.94
CA HIS A 177 3.57 13.62 -14.26
C HIS A 177 2.37 13.46 -13.32
N HIS A 178 1.79 14.59 -12.94
CA HIS A 178 0.56 14.58 -12.16
C HIS A 178 -0.56 13.85 -12.93
N ILE A 179 -1.39 13.10 -12.22
CA ILE A 179 -2.45 12.26 -12.82
C ILE A 179 -3.37 13.07 -13.77
N ASN A 180 -3.72 14.30 -13.40
CA ASN A 180 -4.53 15.19 -14.26
C ASN A 180 -3.88 15.53 -15.59
N THR A 181 -2.54 15.62 -15.64
CA THR A 181 -1.80 15.87 -16.88
C THR A 181 -1.84 14.62 -17.76
N LEU A 182 -1.64 13.44 -17.18
CA LEU A 182 -1.71 12.15 -17.89
C LEU A 182 -3.10 11.91 -18.49
N VAL A 183 -4.17 12.16 -17.73
CA VAL A 183 -5.56 11.99 -18.21
C VAL A 183 -5.87 12.95 -19.35
N LYS A 184 -5.32 14.17 -19.35
CA LYS A 184 -5.48 15.12 -20.46
C LYS A 184 -4.77 14.64 -21.73
N MET A 185 -3.61 14.02 -21.61
CA MET A 185 -2.84 13.50 -22.76
C MET A 185 -3.50 12.28 -23.43
N GLN A 186 -4.21 11.43 -22.67
CA GLN A 186 -4.92 10.27 -23.22
C GLN A 186 -6.28 10.59 -23.89
N ARG A 187 -6.78 11.82 -23.76
CA ARG A 187 -8.06 12.26 -24.34
C ARG A 187 -7.92 13.05 -25.66
N LEU A 188 -6.70 13.11 -26.19
CA LEU A 188 -6.39 13.63 -27.53
C LEU A 188 -6.26 12.45 -28.50
#